data_AF-A0A7S2E5E7-F1
#
_entry.id   AF-A0A7S2E5E7-F1
#
_cell.length_a   1.000
_cell.length_b   1.000
_cell.length_c   1.000
_cell.angle_alpha   90.00
_cell.angle_beta   90.00
_cell.angle_gamma   90.00
#
_symmetry.space_group_name_H-M   'P 1'
#
loop_
_entity.id
_entity.type
_entity.pdbx_description
1 polymer ?
#
loop_
_entity_poly.entity_id
_entity_poly.type
_entity_poly.pdbx_seq_one_letter_code
_entity_poly.pdbx_strand_id
1 'polypeptide(L)'
;MSYRPTNHSDFSRGTVGFDTPVFSLAFLQSLDDIEDLFKVVPEQIKLLIRIFAGVLFAIIVLALMLLVYISARVTTSILLPTIQLLKMIRSMNNTGVDEDFTLLTDKSGSQEVYAVCEMFEMLFKIIRSANVSFFCGDIENAYWVLTDALRVFRRLENERAIGIACNNLGNCMLAMYRFLEETKETQICGLSKNDIISKGTAYFREAIKLGEEAYDVFYEEQGWSGSCLVFMQHLSSRYFNRAIFLLTVKKDHKFSDEAHKLGFRDLSISKCMDVEVADQCLEVGFSVDKSELFDLMLNRIKGVLSLLAMEYEDEWGIEDQIDDALRELKIALKNESSAFFSEFSPAGRMQQLDAEMTTLFRIKNIPEKAAKIGIRMLVEDEYILQDAKLVAVKALVGYIDSSEEERFSSETREAMISFKKSIELYIGEAVMDRHSSTRKIKEMRKDSLSKSSNLMKASMFNSRRSIAVSVQQTSRGDFTMEAF
;
A
#
# COMPACT_ATOMS: atom_id res chain seq x y z
N MET A 1 -93.15 -26.90 -53.73
CA MET A 1 -93.09 -27.74 -52.51
C MET A 1 -94.24 -27.31 -51.60
N SER A 2 -95.19 -28.21 -51.30
CA SER A 2 -96.30 -27.90 -50.37
C SER A 2 -95.84 -28.10 -48.93
N TYR A 3 -95.84 -27.04 -48.14
CA TYR A 3 -95.52 -27.09 -46.72
C TYR A 3 -96.73 -27.68 -45.96
N ARG A 4 -96.57 -28.84 -45.32
CA ARG A 4 -97.55 -29.37 -44.36
C ARG A 4 -97.06 -29.04 -42.95
N PRO A 5 -97.75 -28.19 -42.18
CA PRO A 5 -97.38 -27.91 -40.82
C PRO A 5 -97.60 -29.17 -39.95
N THR A 6 -96.59 -29.50 -39.15
CA THR A 6 -96.50 -30.72 -38.35
C THR A 6 -96.93 -30.52 -36.89
N ASN A 7 -97.30 -29.31 -36.46
CA ASN A 7 -97.66 -29.08 -35.05
C ASN A 7 -98.65 -27.93 -34.85
N HIS A 8 -99.56 -28.09 -33.90
CA HIS A 8 -100.68 -27.20 -33.59
C HIS A 8 -100.27 -26.02 -32.69
N SER A 9 -99.06 -26.05 -32.12
CA SER A 9 -98.56 -25.04 -31.17
C SER A 9 -98.12 -23.73 -31.80
N ASP A 10 -97.91 -23.68 -33.12
CA ASP A 10 -97.41 -22.49 -33.83
C ASP A 10 -98.45 -21.37 -34.01
N PHE A 11 -99.72 -21.61 -33.65
CA PHE A 11 -100.80 -20.62 -33.79
C PHE A 11 -101.03 -19.76 -32.53
N SER A 12 -100.24 -19.92 -31.45
CA SER A 12 -100.52 -19.26 -30.15
C SER A 12 -99.86 -17.90 -29.94
N ARG A 13 -99.12 -17.36 -30.92
CA ARG A 13 -98.56 -16.00 -30.85
C ARG A 13 -99.07 -15.13 -31.99
N GLY A 14 -100.29 -14.62 -31.80
CA GLY A 14 -100.80 -13.38 -32.39
C GLY A 14 -100.28 -13.01 -33.78
N THR A 15 -100.71 -13.73 -34.80
CA THR A 15 -100.59 -13.28 -36.19
C THR A 15 -101.91 -12.63 -36.60
N VAL A 16 -101.91 -11.29 -36.65
CA VAL A 16 -102.97 -10.51 -37.28
C VAL A 16 -102.94 -10.85 -38.77
N GLY A 17 -104.03 -11.39 -39.31
CA GLY A 17 -104.16 -11.66 -40.73
C GLY A 17 -104.14 -10.35 -41.50
N PHE A 18 -103.02 -10.06 -42.16
CA PHE A 18 -102.96 -9.02 -43.16
C PHE A 18 -103.30 -9.63 -44.52
N ASP A 19 -104.32 -9.10 -45.19
CA ASP A 19 -104.72 -9.45 -46.56
C ASP A 19 -103.72 -8.97 -47.64
N THR A 20 -102.58 -8.41 -47.22
CA THR A 20 -101.45 -8.11 -48.11
C THR A 20 -100.52 -9.31 -48.17
N PRO A 21 -100.25 -9.89 -49.37
CA PRO A 21 -99.29 -10.98 -49.52
C PRO A 21 -97.91 -10.53 -49.04
N VAL A 22 -97.44 -11.10 -47.93
CA VAL A 22 -96.05 -10.94 -47.50
C VAL A 22 -95.20 -11.86 -48.38
N PHE A 23 -94.65 -11.29 -49.44
CA PHE A 23 -93.63 -11.97 -50.23
C PHE A 23 -92.34 -12.02 -49.41
N SER A 24 -92.05 -13.16 -48.79
CA SER A 24 -90.70 -13.45 -48.32
C SER A 24 -89.82 -13.69 -49.54
N LEU A 25 -89.09 -12.65 -49.96
CA LEU A 25 -88.05 -12.78 -50.97
C LEU A 25 -86.87 -13.55 -50.36
N ALA A 26 -86.93 -14.87 -50.42
CA ALA A 26 -85.78 -15.71 -50.12
C ALA A 26 -84.81 -15.59 -51.30
N PHE A 27 -83.77 -14.76 -51.15
CA PHE A 27 -82.62 -14.79 -52.05
C PHE A 27 -81.93 -16.15 -51.83
N LEU A 28 -82.24 -17.12 -52.70
CA LEU A 28 -81.47 -18.35 -52.84
C LEU A 28 -80.15 -17.98 -53.52
N GLN A 29 -79.19 -17.55 -52.71
CA GLN A 29 -77.81 -17.41 -53.14
C GLN A 29 -77.21 -18.82 -53.22
N SER A 30 -76.47 -19.12 -54.29
CA SER A 30 -75.86 -20.44 -54.45
C SER A 30 -74.97 -20.74 -53.24
N LEU A 31 -74.95 -21.98 -52.76
CA LEU A 31 -74.03 -22.38 -51.69
C LEU A 31 -72.58 -22.07 -52.09
N ASP A 32 -72.28 -22.20 -53.39
CA ASP A 32 -70.98 -21.87 -53.99
C ASP A 32 -70.64 -20.38 -53.87
N ASP A 33 -71.62 -19.48 -54.01
CA ASP A 33 -71.42 -18.03 -53.88
C ASP A 33 -71.14 -17.63 -52.42
N ILE A 34 -71.81 -18.30 -51.47
CA ILE A 34 -71.55 -18.12 -50.04
C ILE A 34 -70.17 -18.68 -49.69
N GLU A 35 -69.82 -19.86 -50.18
CA GLU A 35 -68.51 -20.48 -49.97
C GLU A 35 -67.39 -19.63 -50.57
N ASP A 36 -67.58 -19.04 -51.75
CA ASP A 36 -66.61 -18.13 -52.38
C ASP A 36 -66.46 -16.83 -51.58
N LEU A 37 -67.53 -16.30 -50.98
CA LEU A 37 -67.44 -15.17 -50.04
C LEU A 37 -66.58 -15.54 -48.81
N PHE A 38 -66.72 -16.77 -48.31
CA PHE A 38 -65.93 -17.28 -47.18
C PHE A 38 -64.53 -17.76 -47.56
N LYS A 39 -64.19 -17.98 -48.84
CA LYS A 39 -62.82 -18.28 -49.28
C LYS A 39 -61.92 -17.04 -49.26
N VAL A 40 -62.49 -15.85 -49.44
CA VAL A 40 -61.75 -14.57 -49.37
C VAL A 40 -61.32 -14.23 -47.95
N VAL A 41 -62.12 -14.59 -46.94
CA VAL A 41 -61.86 -14.26 -45.53
C VAL A 41 -60.57 -14.90 -44.99
N PRO A 42 -60.28 -16.20 -45.18
CA PRO A 42 -59.03 -16.84 -44.79
C PRO A 42 -57.79 -16.21 -45.39
N GLU A 43 -57.84 -15.80 -46.67
CA GLU A 43 -56.69 -15.18 -47.34
C GLU A 43 -56.43 -13.76 -46.80
N GLN A 44 -57.49 -12.99 -46.52
CA GLN A 44 -57.34 -11.70 -45.84
C GLN A 44 -56.81 -11.86 -44.40
N ILE A 45 -57.28 -12.86 -43.65
CA ILE A 45 -56.78 -13.17 -42.30
C ILE A 45 -55.31 -13.60 -42.36
N LYS A 46 -54.92 -14.46 -43.31
CA LYS A 46 -53.51 -14.87 -43.49
C LYS A 46 -52.62 -13.69 -43.84
N LEU A 47 -53.07 -12.79 -44.72
CA LEU A 47 -52.34 -11.56 -45.06
C LEU A 47 -52.15 -10.68 -43.83
N LEU A 48 -53.23 -10.47 -43.06
CA LEU A 48 -53.19 -9.68 -41.82
C LEU A 48 -52.22 -10.29 -40.79
N ILE A 49 -52.28 -11.61 -40.58
CA ILE A 49 -51.37 -12.33 -39.69
C ILE A 49 -49.91 -12.17 -40.15
N ARG A 50 -49.62 -12.26 -41.46
CA ARG A 50 -48.27 -12.05 -42.00
C ARG A 50 -47.77 -10.63 -41.76
N ILE A 51 -48.62 -9.62 -41.94
CA ILE A 51 -48.27 -8.21 -41.67
C ILE A 51 -47.98 -8.03 -40.17
N PHE A 52 -48.86 -8.52 -39.29
CA PHE A 52 -48.63 -8.44 -37.84
C PHE A 52 -47.38 -9.19 -37.40
N ALA A 53 -47.14 -10.39 -37.92
CA ALA A 53 -45.94 -11.17 -37.63
C ALA A 53 -44.68 -10.41 -38.10
N GLY A 54 -44.72 -9.77 -39.27
CA GLY A 54 -43.63 -8.93 -39.76
C GLY A 54 -43.34 -7.72 -38.87
N VAL A 55 -44.38 -7.01 -38.43
CA VAL A 55 -44.25 -5.87 -37.50
C VAL A 55 -43.71 -6.31 -36.15
N LEU A 56 -44.25 -7.40 -35.58
CA LEU A 56 -43.79 -7.95 -34.30
C LEU A 56 -42.32 -8.37 -34.38
N PHE A 57 -41.92 -9.05 -35.46
CA PHE A 57 -40.53 -9.43 -35.70
C PHE A 57 -39.61 -8.19 -35.77
N ALA A 58 -40.02 -7.14 -36.49
CA ALA A 58 -39.24 -5.90 -36.58
C ALA A 58 -39.07 -5.22 -35.20
N ILE A 59 -40.12 -5.21 -34.36
CA ILE A 59 -40.05 -4.68 -33.00
C ILE A 59 -39.09 -5.52 -32.14
N ILE A 60 -39.16 -6.85 -32.22
CA ILE A 60 -38.25 -7.75 -31.49
C ILE A 60 -36.80 -7.49 -31.90
N VAL A 61 -36.52 -7.36 -33.20
CA VAL A 61 -35.17 -7.07 -33.70
C VAL A 61 -34.67 -5.71 -33.21
N LEU A 62 -35.51 -4.67 -33.26
CA LEU A 62 -35.14 -3.34 -32.74
C LEU A 62 -34.88 -3.35 -31.24
N ALA A 63 -35.72 -4.06 -30.46
CA ALA A 63 -35.53 -4.22 -29.03
C ALA A 63 -34.23 -4.98 -28.71
N LEU A 64 -33.91 -6.04 -29.46
CA LEU A 64 -32.65 -6.77 -29.31
C LEU A 64 -31.44 -5.89 -29.63
N MET A 65 -31.48 -5.11 -30.72
CA MET A 65 -30.39 -4.19 -31.06
C MET A 65 -30.19 -3.12 -30.00
N LEU A 66 -31.28 -2.55 -29.45
CA LEU A 66 -31.22 -1.59 -28.36
C LEU A 66 -30.64 -2.20 -27.09
N LEU A 67 -31.03 -3.43 -26.74
CA LEU A 67 -30.53 -4.14 -25.57
C LEU A 67 -29.04 -4.44 -25.70
N VAL A 68 -28.58 -4.90 -26.87
CA VAL A 68 -27.16 -5.10 -27.17
C VAL A 68 -26.39 -3.78 -27.08
N TYR A 69 -26.94 -2.69 -27.62
CA TYR A 69 -26.31 -1.37 -27.55
C TYR A 69 -26.17 -0.86 -26.11
N ILE A 70 -27.23 -0.95 -25.30
CA ILE A 70 -27.20 -0.55 -23.89
C ILE A 70 -26.22 -1.42 -23.11
N SER A 71 -26.25 -2.74 -23.30
CA SER A 71 -25.33 -3.68 -22.65
C SER A 71 -23.87 -3.39 -22.99
N ALA A 72 -23.56 -3.16 -24.28
CA ALA A 72 -22.22 -2.79 -24.72
C ALA A 72 -21.77 -1.45 -24.11
N ARG A 73 -22.67 -0.47 -24.03
CA ARG A 73 -22.38 0.85 -23.43
C ARG A 73 -22.14 0.78 -21.92
N VAL A 74 -22.95 0.02 -21.18
CA VAL A 74 -22.77 -0.18 -19.74
C VAL A 74 -21.47 -0.95 -19.47
N THR A 75 -21.22 -2.01 -20.24
CA THR A 75 -19.99 -2.81 -20.12
C THR A 75 -18.76 -1.95 -20.36
N THR A 76 -18.74 -1.14 -21.41
CA THR A 76 -17.61 -0.24 -21.70
C THR A 76 -17.44 0.85 -20.64
N SER A 77 -18.54 1.40 -20.10
CA SER A 77 -18.51 2.40 -19.03
C SER A 77 -17.93 1.88 -17.70
N ILE A 78 -18.02 0.57 -17.43
CA ILE A 78 -17.47 -0.07 -16.21
C ILE A 78 -16.07 -0.63 -16.48
N LEU A 79 -15.88 -1.29 -17.62
CA LEU A 79 -14.64 -1.98 -17.96
C LEU A 79 -13.48 -1.02 -18.14
N LEU A 80 -13.70 0.12 -18.82
CA LEU A 80 -12.61 1.05 -19.14
C LEU A 80 -11.97 1.64 -17.88
N PRO A 81 -12.72 2.20 -16.91
CA PRO A 81 -12.10 2.69 -15.69
C PRO A 81 -11.52 1.57 -14.82
N THR A 82 -12.12 0.38 -14.81
CA THR A 82 -11.57 -0.77 -14.06
C THR A 82 -10.21 -1.18 -14.64
N ILE A 83 -10.06 -1.18 -15.97
CA ILE A 83 -8.77 -1.40 -16.63
C ILE A 83 -7.79 -0.27 -16.30
N GLN A 84 -8.24 0.99 -16.26
CA GLN A 84 -7.40 2.11 -15.87
C GLN A 84 -6.94 1.99 -14.40
N LEU A 85 -7.82 1.58 -13.49
CA LEU A 85 -7.50 1.31 -12.09
C LEU A 85 -6.49 0.16 -11.98
N LEU A 86 -6.68 -0.93 -12.74
CA LEU A 86 -5.72 -2.04 -12.78
C LEU A 86 -4.36 -1.60 -13.34
N LYS A 87 -4.34 -0.76 -14.37
CA LYS A 87 -3.09 -0.18 -14.90
C LYS A 87 -2.42 0.73 -13.88
N MET A 88 -3.21 1.51 -13.14
CA MET A 88 -2.73 2.36 -12.05
C MET A 88 -2.11 1.52 -10.94
N ILE A 89 -2.80 0.47 -10.48
CA ILE A 89 -2.27 -0.46 -9.47
C ILE A 89 -0.99 -1.15 -9.98
N ARG A 90 -0.96 -1.60 -11.25
CA ARG A 90 0.25 -2.22 -11.83
C ARG A 90 1.40 -1.24 -11.97
N SER A 91 1.15 0.00 -12.39
CA SER A 91 2.18 1.03 -12.47
C SER A 91 2.70 1.39 -11.09
N MET A 92 1.81 1.48 -10.09
CA MET A 92 2.19 1.68 -8.69
C MET A 92 3.12 0.57 -8.20
N ASN A 93 2.80 -0.69 -8.52
CA ASN A 93 3.63 -1.83 -8.14
C ASN A 93 4.97 -1.88 -8.90
N ASN A 94 5.03 -1.42 -10.16
CA ASN A 94 6.18 -1.67 -11.03
C ASN A 94 7.19 -0.52 -11.14
N THR A 95 6.78 0.75 -10.97
CA THR A 95 7.58 1.89 -11.49
C THR A 95 8.13 2.87 -10.44
N GLY A 96 8.11 2.54 -9.15
CA GLY A 96 8.78 3.41 -8.16
C GLY A 96 8.34 4.87 -8.26
N VAL A 97 7.03 5.12 -8.33
CA VAL A 97 6.29 6.35 -8.01
C VAL A 97 6.95 7.74 -8.23
N ASP A 98 7.72 7.98 -9.29
CA ASP A 98 8.31 9.33 -9.49
C ASP A 98 7.42 10.32 -10.26
N GLU A 99 6.36 9.87 -10.92
CA GLU A 99 5.47 10.75 -11.68
C GLU A 99 4.22 11.18 -10.89
N ASP A 100 3.89 12.48 -10.94
CA ASP A 100 2.63 13.07 -10.47
C ASP A 100 1.49 12.48 -11.31
N PHE A 101 0.94 11.36 -10.85
CA PHE A 101 -0.14 10.65 -11.49
C PHE A 101 -1.38 11.55 -11.48
N THR A 102 -1.67 12.18 -12.61
CA THR A 102 -2.94 12.86 -12.85
C THR A 102 -3.79 11.88 -13.63
N LEU A 103 -4.82 11.34 -12.98
CA LEU A 103 -5.84 10.53 -13.65
C LEU A 103 -6.31 11.32 -14.88
N LEU A 104 -6.07 10.76 -16.07
CA LEU A 104 -6.52 11.33 -17.33
C LEU A 104 -8.00 11.68 -17.18
N THR A 105 -8.31 12.97 -17.24
CA THR A 105 -9.63 13.59 -17.05
C THR A 105 -10.64 13.24 -18.14
N ASP A 106 -10.48 12.08 -18.78
CA ASP A 106 -11.32 11.65 -19.87
C ASP A 106 -12.65 11.17 -19.27
N LYS A 107 -13.66 12.06 -19.29
CA LYS A 107 -14.94 12.03 -18.56
C LYS A 107 -15.91 10.89 -18.94
N SER A 108 -15.41 9.75 -19.41
CA SER A 108 -16.22 8.67 -19.99
C SER A 108 -16.70 7.60 -18.99
N GLY A 109 -16.33 7.67 -17.70
CA GLY A 109 -16.78 6.75 -16.64
C GLY A 109 -18.07 7.17 -15.91
N SER A 110 -18.66 6.25 -15.16
CA SER A 110 -19.74 6.59 -14.23
C SER A 110 -19.21 7.34 -13.00
N GLN A 111 -20.05 8.15 -12.35
CA GLN A 111 -19.65 8.97 -11.20
C GLN A 111 -19.15 8.11 -10.03
N GLU A 112 -19.75 6.94 -9.83
CA GLU A 112 -19.38 5.99 -8.77
C GLU A 112 -17.99 5.43 -9.01
N VAL A 113 -17.68 5.09 -10.26
CA VAL A 113 -16.38 4.53 -10.62
C VAL A 113 -15.27 5.58 -10.49
N TYR A 114 -15.55 6.84 -10.83
CA TYR A 114 -14.63 7.94 -10.52
C TYR A 114 -14.43 8.12 -9.03
N ALA A 115 -15.50 8.07 -8.22
CA ALA A 115 -15.37 8.17 -6.78
C ALA A 115 -14.48 7.06 -6.22
N VAL A 116 -14.57 5.84 -6.74
CA VAL A 116 -13.67 4.73 -6.37
C VAL A 116 -12.22 5.04 -6.77
N CYS A 117 -11.97 5.46 -8.02
CA CYS A 117 -10.63 5.82 -8.47
C CYS A 117 -10.01 6.96 -7.64
N GLU A 118 -10.77 8.02 -7.36
CA GLU A 118 -10.34 9.14 -6.51
C GLU A 118 -10.04 8.69 -5.08
N MET A 119 -10.84 7.78 -4.51
CA MET A 119 -10.56 7.21 -3.19
C MET A 119 -9.27 6.40 -3.18
N PHE A 120 -9.02 5.55 -4.19
CA PHE A 120 -7.77 4.80 -4.31
C PHE A 120 -6.56 5.71 -4.47
N GLU A 121 -6.67 6.73 -5.33
CA GLU A 121 -5.61 7.72 -5.52
C GLU A 121 -5.32 8.49 -4.24
N MET A 122 -6.37 8.90 -3.52
CA MET A 122 -6.26 9.59 -2.24
C MET A 122 -5.59 8.70 -1.19
N LEU A 123 -6.00 7.44 -1.06
CA LEU A 123 -5.39 6.46 -0.14
C LEU A 123 -3.90 6.32 -0.44
N PHE A 124 -3.53 6.10 -1.69
CA PHE A 124 -2.14 5.98 -2.11
C PHE A 124 -1.32 7.24 -1.79
N LYS A 125 -1.85 8.43 -2.10
CA LYS A 125 -1.19 9.71 -1.79
C LYS A 125 -1.02 9.93 -0.29
N ILE A 126 -2.01 9.56 0.52
CA ILE A 126 -1.95 9.62 1.99
C ILE A 126 -0.80 8.75 2.49
N ILE A 127 -0.71 7.50 2.04
CA ILE A 127 0.34 6.55 2.44
C ILE A 127 1.73 7.06 2.03
N ARG A 128 1.91 7.45 0.77
CA ARG A 128 3.17 8.02 0.30
C ARG A 128 3.55 9.24 1.12
N SER A 129 2.59 10.14 1.37
CA SER A 129 2.83 11.32 2.19
C SER A 129 3.24 10.95 3.61
N ALA A 130 2.69 9.88 4.20
CA ALA A 130 3.10 9.40 5.51
C ALA A 130 4.55 8.89 5.49
N ASN A 131 4.90 8.01 4.55
CA ASN A 131 6.25 7.45 4.44
C ASN A 131 7.29 8.55 4.16
N VAL A 132 7.00 9.48 3.25
CA VAL A 132 7.88 10.63 2.99
C VAL A 132 8.05 11.48 4.25
N SER A 133 6.96 11.78 4.97
CA SER A 133 7.05 12.56 6.21
C SER A 133 7.88 11.83 7.27
N PHE A 134 7.66 10.52 7.41
CA PHE A 134 8.37 9.65 8.33
C PHE A 134 9.89 9.65 8.05
N PHE A 135 10.28 9.37 6.81
CA PHE A 135 11.70 9.33 6.42
C PHE A 135 12.37 10.70 6.38
N CYS A 136 11.59 11.79 6.36
CA CYS A 136 12.09 13.16 6.54
C CYS A 136 12.16 13.59 8.02
N GLY A 137 11.81 12.73 8.97
CA GLY A 137 11.81 13.04 10.40
C GLY A 137 10.60 13.86 10.88
N ASP A 138 9.62 14.15 10.03
CA ASP A 138 8.34 14.77 10.42
C ASP A 138 7.36 13.71 10.95
N ILE A 139 7.70 13.17 12.12
CA ILE A 139 6.97 12.08 12.77
C ILE A 139 5.56 12.52 13.20
N GLU A 140 5.38 13.80 13.57
CA GLU A 140 4.05 14.34 13.91
C GLU A 140 3.12 14.22 12.70
N ASN A 141 3.54 14.72 11.52
CA ASN A 141 2.71 14.63 10.32
C ASN A 141 2.50 13.17 9.87
N ALA A 142 3.53 12.33 9.93
CA ALA A 142 3.40 10.91 9.61
C ALA A 142 2.33 10.22 10.49
N TYR A 143 2.34 10.49 11.80
CA TYR A 143 1.38 9.94 12.74
C TYR A 143 -0.06 10.36 12.45
N TRP A 144 -0.30 11.65 12.20
CA TRP A 144 -1.65 12.13 11.91
C TRP A 144 -2.19 11.55 10.60
N VAL A 145 -1.36 11.53 9.55
CA VAL A 145 -1.73 10.99 8.23
C VAL A 145 -2.06 9.49 8.34
N LEU A 146 -1.24 8.70 9.05
CA LEU A 146 -1.50 7.27 9.25
C LEU A 146 -2.72 7.00 10.14
N THR A 147 -2.97 7.85 11.14
CA THR A 147 -4.17 7.74 12.00
C THR A 147 -5.44 7.95 11.18
N ASP A 148 -5.44 8.92 10.26
CA ASP A 148 -6.56 9.16 9.36
C ASP A 148 -6.70 8.03 8.33
N ALA A 149 -5.59 7.51 7.80
CA ALA A 149 -5.59 6.33 6.92
C ALA A 149 -6.23 5.11 7.61
N LEU A 150 -5.81 4.80 8.85
CA LEU A 150 -6.37 3.71 9.65
C LEU A 150 -7.89 3.85 9.85
N ARG A 151 -8.39 5.07 10.10
CA ARG A 151 -9.83 5.33 10.21
C ARG A 151 -10.57 5.01 8.91
N VAL A 152 -9.99 5.34 7.76
CA VAL A 152 -10.58 5.01 6.45
C VAL A 152 -10.57 3.50 6.23
N PHE A 153 -9.45 2.80 6.48
CA PHE A 153 -9.38 1.35 6.30
C PHE A 153 -10.34 0.58 7.20
N ARG A 154 -10.54 1.03 8.45
CA ARG A 154 -11.56 0.48 9.34
C ARG A 154 -12.99 0.66 8.83
N ARG A 155 -13.30 1.80 8.20
CA ARG A 155 -14.62 2.02 7.58
C ARG A 155 -14.85 1.16 6.35
N LEU A 156 -13.79 0.77 5.66
CA LEU A 156 -13.83 -0.09 4.48
C LEU A 156 -13.72 -1.59 4.83
N GLU A 157 -13.57 -1.92 6.12
CA GLU A 157 -13.39 -3.31 6.61
C GLU A 157 -12.24 -4.04 5.89
N ASN A 158 -11.18 -3.30 5.51
CA ASN A 158 -10.03 -3.87 4.83
C ASN A 158 -8.96 -4.28 5.84
N GLU A 159 -9.07 -5.49 6.36
CA GLU A 159 -8.19 -6.05 7.40
C GLU A 159 -6.70 -6.01 7.03
N ARG A 160 -6.36 -6.32 5.77
CA ARG A 160 -4.98 -6.23 5.28
C ARG A 160 -4.44 -4.80 5.41
N ALA A 161 -5.20 -3.81 4.95
CA ALA A 161 -4.81 -2.41 5.02
C ALA A 161 -4.77 -1.89 6.47
N ILE A 162 -5.67 -2.36 7.33
CA ILE A 162 -5.63 -2.09 8.78
C ILE A 162 -4.32 -2.61 9.37
N GLY A 163 -3.93 -3.86 9.06
CA GLY A 163 -2.68 -4.45 9.54
C GLY A 163 -1.45 -3.64 9.14
N ILE A 164 -1.37 -3.22 7.88
CA ILE A 164 -0.28 -2.38 7.35
C ILE A 164 -0.24 -1.03 8.05
N ALA A 165 -1.39 -0.34 8.18
CA ALA A 165 -1.49 0.94 8.85
C ALA A 165 -1.07 0.85 10.33
N CYS A 166 -1.48 -0.22 11.02
CA CYS A 166 -1.09 -0.48 12.40
C CYS A 166 0.41 -0.74 12.55
N ASN A 167 1.03 -1.55 11.68
CA ASN A 167 2.49 -1.73 11.71
C ASN A 167 3.24 -0.39 11.55
N ASN A 168 2.82 0.41 10.56
CA ASN A 168 3.42 1.72 10.28
C ASN A 168 3.19 2.73 11.43
N LEU A 169 2.04 2.69 12.10
CA LEU A 169 1.79 3.47 13.32
C LEU A 169 2.64 3.00 14.49
N GLY A 170 2.87 1.69 14.63
CA GLY A 170 3.80 1.12 15.61
C GLY A 170 5.22 1.64 15.42
N ASN A 171 5.70 1.69 14.18
CA ASN A 171 6.98 2.30 13.83
C ASN A 171 7.03 3.80 14.16
N CYS A 172 5.93 4.53 13.95
CA CYS A 172 5.80 5.92 14.43
C CYS A 172 5.91 6.03 15.95
N MET A 173 5.31 5.11 16.71
CA MET A 173 5.43 5.08 18.17
C MET A 173 6.87 4.83 18.60
N LEU A 174 7.60 3.92 17.95
CA LEU A 174 9.03 3.69 18.21
C LEU A 174 9.85 4.97 17.98
N ALA A 175 9.64 5.64 16.84
CA ALA A 175 10.35 6.88 16.51
C ALA A 175 10.02 8.01 17.50
N MET A 176 8.75 8.16 17.89
CA MET A 176 8.32 9.11 18.92
C MET A 176 8.96 8.81 20.29
N TYR A 177 9.04 7.54 20.68
CA TYR A 177 9.67 7.13 21.93
C TYR A 177 11.15 7.53 21.96
N ARG A 178 11.90 7.18 20.89
CA ARG A 178 13.31 7.53 20.75
C ARG A 178 13.52 9.05 20.76
N PHE A 179 12.63 9.80 20.10
CA PHE A 179 12.62 11.26 20.16
C PHE A 179 12.49 11.77 21.60
N LEU A 180 11.53 11.28 22.39
CA LEU A 180 11.40 11.71 23.79
C LEU A 180 12.62 11.34 24.64
N GLU A 181 13.20 10.16 24.42
CA GLU A 181 14.41 9.72 25.13
C GLU A 181 15.62 10.61 24.85
N GLU A 182 15.78 11.06 23.62
CA GLU A 182 16.90 11.91 23.24
C GLU A 182 16.70 13.37 23.65
N THR A 183 15.50 13.92 23.42
CA THR A 183 15.18 15.32 23.71
C THR A 183 14.92 15.61 25.18
N LYS A 184 14.62 14.57 25.97
CA LYS A 184 14.09 14.68 27.33
C LYS A 184 12.78 15.49 27.41
N GLU A 185 12.05 15.62 26.30
CA GLU A 185 10.70 16.16 26.30
C GLU A 185 9.73 15.20 27.00
N THR A 186 8.67 15.73 27.60
CA THR A 186 7.68 14.90 28.31
C THR A 186 6.59 14.35 27.41
N GLN A 187 6.37 14.95 26.24
CA GLN A 187 5.30 14.57 25.31
C GLN A 187 5.59 15.01 23.86
N ILE A 188 5.05 14.26 22.89
CA ILE A 188 5.06 14.59 21.46
C ILE A 188 3.66 14.28 20.88
N CYS A 189 3.11 15.17 20.05
CA CYS A 189 1.70 15.08 19.59
C CYS A 189 0.67 15.00 20.73
N GLY A 190 0.99 15.53 21.93
CA GLY A 190 0.15 15.38 23.12
C GLY A 190 0.11 13.96 23.69
N LEU A 191 1.04 13.09 23.29
CA LEU A 191 1.22 11.74 23.82
C LEU A 191 2.40 11.73 24.78
N SER A 192 2.16 11.22 25.99
CA SER A 192 3.24 10.92 26.94
C SER A 192 3.99 9.65 26.55
N LYS A 193 5.14 9.40 27.18
CA LYS A 193 5.91 8.16 27.02
C LYS A 193 5.05 6.91 27.27
N ASN A 194 4.21 6.91 28.31
CA ASN A 194 3.30 5.79 28.61
C ASN A 194 2.23 5.59 27.54
N ASP A 195 1.70 6.68 26.97
CA ASP A 195 0.72 6.60 25.88
C ASP A 195 1.35 5.99 24.62
N ILE A 196 2.58 6.39 24.30
CA ILE A 196 3.35 5.87 23.16
C ILE A 196 3.61 4.36 23.34
N ILE A 197 4.05 3.94 24.53
CA ILE A 197 4.28 2.53 24.84
C ILE A 197 2.98 1.73 24.68
N SER A 198 1.90 2.19 25.31
CA SER A 198 0.61 1.48 25.29
C SER A 198 0.03 1.39 23.88
N LYS A 199 0.03 2.49 23.11
CA LYS A 199 -0.46 2.52 21.73
C LYS A 199 0.42 1.70 20.79
N GLY A 200 1.75 1.80 20.90
CA GLY A 200 2.68 1.05 20.07
C GLY A 200 2.51 -0.46 20.24
N THR A 201 2.41 -0.93 21.48
CA THR A 201 2.12 -2.34 21.77
C THR A 201 0.77 -2.77 21.19
N ALA A 202 -0.26 -1.93 21.29
CA ALA A 202 -1.58 -2.23 20.74
C ALA A 202 -1.56 -2.31 19.20
N TYR A 203 -0.92 -1.35 18.53
CA TYR A 203 -0.83 -1.33 17.07
C TYR A 203 -0.07 -2.52 16.51
N PHE A 204 1.10 -2.86 17.06
CA PHE A 204 1.84 -4.05 16.60
C PHE A 204 1.10 -5.35 16.90
N ARG A 205 0.37 -5.44 18.01
CA ARG A 205 -0.48 -6.60 18.31
C ARG A 205 -1.58 -6.76 17.27
N GLU A 206 -2.28 -5.69 16.92
CA GLU A 206 -3.33 -5.71 15.89
C GLU A 206 -2.76 -6.06 14.52
N ALA A 207 -1.60 -5.49 14.15
CA ALA A 207 -0.94 -5.76 12.87
C ALA A 207 -0.51 -7.22 12.70
N ILE A 208 0.03 -7.83 13.76
CA ILE A 208 0.43 -9.25 13.75
C ILE A 208 -0.80 -10.15 13.74
N LYS A 209 -1.80 -9.89 14.61
CA LYS A 209 -3.02 -10.70 14.66
C LYS A 209 -3.70 -10.79 13.29
N LEU A 210 -3.96 -9.64 12.64
CA LEU A 210 -4.56 -9.62 11.31
C LEU A 210 -3.65 -10.24 10.24
N GLY A 211 -2.33 -10.17 10.43
CA GLY A 211 -1.36 -10.82 9.56
C GLY A 211 -1.40 -12.35 9.66
N GLU A 212 -1.49 -12.90 10.87
CA GLU A 212 -1.62 -14.34 11.11
C GLU A 212 -2.94 -14.89 10.59
N GLU A 213 -4.06 -14.23 10.91
CA GLU A 213 -5.40 -14.62 10.43
C GLU A 213 -5.45 -14.63 8.90
N ALA A 214 -4.85 -13.63 8.24
CA ALA A 214 -4.78 -13.60 6.79
C ALA A 214 -3.77 -14.61 6.21
N TYR A 215 -2.67 -14.91 6.91
CA TYR A 215 -1.69 -15.91 6.47
C TYR A 215 -2.33 -17.30 6.38
N ASP A 216 -3.05 -17.71 7.40
CA ASP A 216 -3.67 -19.04 7.46
C ASP A 216 -4.61 -19.26 6.26
N VAL A 217 -5.50 -18.28 6.01
CA VAL A 217 -6.40 -18.30 4.85
C VAL A 217 -5.62 -18.29 3.53
N PHE A 218 -4.62 -17.43 3.42
CA PHE A 218 -3.85 -17.26 2.18
C PHE A 218 -3.04 -18.51 1.83
N TYR A 219 -2.44 -19.15 2.83
CA TYR A 219 -1.69 -20.39 2.68
C TYR A 219 -2.61 -21.57 2.31
N GLU A 220 -3.78 -21.69 2.93
CA GLU A 220 -4.77 -22.71 2.57
C GLU A 220 -5.25 -22.56 1.11
N GLU A 221 -5.41 -21.33 0.62
CA GLU A 221 -5.87 -21.06 -0.74
C GLU A 221 -4.79 -21.20 -1.82
N GLN A 222 -3.56 -20.74 -1.56
CA GLN A 222 -2.51 -20.63 -2.58
C GLN A 222 -1.32 -21.56 -2.38
N GLY A 223 -1.19 -22.20 -1.21
CA GLY A 223 0.02 -22.92 -0.81
C GLY A 223 1.25 -22.02 -0.84
N TRP A 224 2.42 -22.62 -1.11
CA TRP A 224 3.71 -21.92 -1.25
C TRP A 224 3.82 -21.14 -2.58
N SER A 225 2.90 -20.22 -2.83
CA SER A 225 2.99 -19.29 -3.96
C SER A 225 3.98 -18.17 -3.69
N GLY A 226 4.56 -17.55 -4.73
CA GLY A 226 5.42 -16.38 -4.55
C GLY A 226 4.72 -15.23 -3.80
N SER A 227 3.40 -15.08 -3.97
CA SER A 227 2.63 -14.09 -3.19
C SER A 227 2.51 -14.47 -1.72
N CYS A 228 2.48 -15.77 -1.39
CA CYS A 228 2.45 -16.26 -0.01
C CYS A 228 3.78 -15.99 0.69
N LEU A 229 4.88 -16.22 -0.02
CA LEU A 229 6.23 -15.96 0.47
C LEU A 229 6.47 -14.47 0.72
N VAL A 230 6.03 -13.59 -0.18
CA VAL A 230 6.05 -12.13 0.05
C VAL A 230 5.21 -11.74 1.27
N PHE A 231 4.02 -12.34 1.41
CA PHE A 231 3.16 -12.07 2.57
C PHE A 231 3.82 -12.52 3.88
N MET A 232 4.40 -13.72 3.91
CA MET A 232 5.13 -14.25 5.06
C MET A 232 6.32 -13.37 5.43
N GLN A 233 7.02 -12.81 4.43
CA GLN A 233 8.11 -11.86 4.65
C GLN A 233 7.64 -10.54 5.30
N HIS A 234 6.46 -10.06 4.94
CA HIS A 234 5.83 -8.92 5.61
C HIS A 234 5.44 -9.26 7.06
N LEU A 235 4.87 -10.44 7.30
CA LEU A 235 4.54 -10.90 8.65
C LEU A 235 5.78 -11.02 9.53
N SER A 236 6.87 -11.60 9.00
CA SER A 236 8.19 -11.61 9.66
C SER A 236 8.64 -10.19 10.03
N SER A 237 8.49 -9.23 9.12
CA SER A 237 8.85 -7.84 9.38
C SER A 237 8.03 -7.19 10.48
N ARG A 238 6.74 -7.52 10.61
CA ARG A 238 5.89 -7.05 11.73
C ARG A 238 6.39 -7.60 13.06
N TYR A 239 6.73 -8.89 13.09
CA TYR A 239 7.33 -9.54 14.25
C TYR A 239 8.63 -8.87 14.67
N PHE A 240 9.54 -8.65 13.72
CA PHE A 240 10.79 -7.93 13.94
C PHE A 240 10.55 -6.52 14.50
N ASN A 241 9.70 -5.72 13.85
CA ASN A 241 9.41 -4.35 14.26
C ASN A 241 8.84 -4.29 15.69
N ARG A 242 7.90 -5.19 16.03
CA ARG A 242 7.35 -5.30 17.39
C ARG A 242 8.44 -5.63 18.39
N ALA A 243 9.36 -6.53 18.04
CA ALA A 243 10.44 -6.93 18.91
C ALA A 243 11.40 -5.78 19.21
N ILE A 244 11.86 -5.07 18.17
CA ILE A 244 12.72 -3.88 18.33
C ILE A 244 12.03 -2.86 19.23
N PHE A 245 10.71 -2.63 19.03
CA PHE A 245 9.95 -1.73 19.88
C PHE A 245 9.92 -2.19 21.34
N LEU A 246 9.50 -3.42 21.62
CA LEU A 246 9.37 -3.94 22.99
C LEU A 246 10.69 -3.94 23.76
N LEU A 247 11.79 -4.31 23.10
CA LEU A 247 13.13 -4.33 23.70
C LEU A 247 13.67 -2.91 23.93
N THR A 248 13.35 -1.95 23.04
CA THR A 248 13.70 -0.54 23.20
C THR A 248 12.96 0.09 24.37
N VAL A 249 11.67 -0.20 24.54
CA VAL A 249 10.84 0.42 25.59
C VAL A 249 10.85 -0.34 26.92
N LYS A 250 11.57 -1.46 27.01
CA LYS A 250 11.56 -2.39 28.15
C LYS A 250 11.67 -1.68 29.50
N LYS A 251 12.62 -0.74 29.65
CA LYS A 251 12.93 -0.05 30.92
C LYS A 251 11.75 0.76 31.46
N ASP A 252 10.87 1.21 30.58
CA ASP A 252 9.72 2.06 30.91
C ASP A 252 8.38 1.33 30.73
N HIS A 253 8.41 0.08 30.27
CA HIS A 253 7.23 -0.74 30.11
C HIS A 253 6.74 -1.22 31.48
N LYS A 254 5.42 -1.07 31.74
CA LYS A 254 4.78 -1.50 33.00
C LYS A 254 5.07 -2.97 33.35
N PHE A 255 5.19 -3.81 32.32
CA PHE A 255 5.53 -5.23 32.43
C PHE A 255 6.88 -5.48 31.73
N SER A 256 7.98 -4.97 32.30
CA SER A 256 9.32 -5.03 31.71
C SER A 256 9.75 -6.46 31.33
N ASP A 257 9.56 -7.43 32.23
CA ASP A 257 9.99 -8.82 31.99
C ASP A 257 9.17 -9.50 30.89
N GLU A 258 7.87 -9.19 30.81
CA GLU A 258 7.00 -9.69 29.75
C GLU A 258 7.38 -9.08 28.40
N ALA A 259 7.59 -7.76 28.34
CA ALA A 259 8.03 -7.08 27.12
C ALA A 259 9.38 -7.63 26.62
N HIS A 260 10.30 -7.92 27.54
CA HIS A 260 11.58 -8.54 27.21
C HIS A 260 11.41 -9.94 26.62
N LYS A 261 10.72 -10.84 27.34
CA LYS A 261 10.47 -12.21 26.86
C LYS A 261 9.74 -12.23 25.52
N LEU A 262 8.73 -11.38 25.37
CA LEU A 262 7.95 -11.26 24.15
C LEU A 262 8.80 -10.72 22.99
N GLY A 263 9.64 -9.71 23.24
CA GLY A 263 10.55 -9.16 22.24
C GLY A 263 11.55 -10.20 21.72
N PHE A 264 12.21 -10.96 22.61
CA PHE A 264 13.11 -12.04 22.19
C PHE A 264 12.39 -13.14 21.41
N ARG A 265 11.20 -13.55 21.86
CA ARG A 265 10.38 -14.54 21.16
C ARG A 265 10.07 -14.06 19.73
N ASP A 266 9.69 -12.81 19.58
CA ASP A 266 9.31 -12.25 18.28
C ASP A 266 10.52 -12.09 17.32
N LEU A 267 11.73 -11.80 17.83
CA LEU A 267 12.95 -11.85 17.02
C LEU A 267 13.23 -13.27 16.52
N SER A 268 13.08 -14.28 17.37
CA SER A 268 13.26 -15.68 16.97
C SER A 268 12.24 -16.10 15.91
N ILE A 269 10.97 -15.71 16.07
CA ILE A 269 9.92 -15.97 15.07
C ILE A 269 10.28 -15.33 13.74
N SER A 270 10.67 -14.04 13.73
CA SER A 270 11.07 -13.35 12.51
C SER A 270 12.26 -14.03 11.83
N LYS A 271 13.30 -14.42 12.57
CA LYS A 271 14.45 -15.15 12.02
C LYS A 271 14.05 -16.50 11.42
N CYS A 272 13.18 -17.26 12.09
CA CYS A 272 12.67 -18.53 11.55
C CYS A 272 11.88 -18.31 10.25
N MET A 273 11.00 -17.30 10.22
CA MET A 273 10.23 -16.98 9.01
C MET A 273 11.13 -16.52 7.87
N ASP A 274 12.18 -15.71 8.13
CA ASP A 274 13.12 -15.26 7.10
C ASP A 274 13.88 -16.46 6.48
N VAL A 275 14.28 -17.44 7.28
CA VAL A 275 14.90 -18.70 6.80
C VAL A 275 13.91 -19.53 5.99
N GLU A 276 12.69 -19.71 6.50
CA GLU A 276 11.65 -20.49 5.82
C GLU A 276 11.27 -19.89 4.47
N VAL A 277 11.15 -18.56 4.39
CA VAL A 277 10.92 -17.85 3.12
C VAL A 277 12.07 -18.11 2.15
N ALA A 278 13.32 -18.01 2.59
CA ALA A 278 14.49 -18.25 1.73
C ALA A 278 14.53 -19.69 1.21
N ASP A 279 14.30 -20.68 2.07
CA ASP A 279 14.28 -22.10 1.72
C ASP A 279 13.15 -22.41 0.73
N GLN A 280 11.94 -21.94 1.01
CA GLN A 280 10.79 -22.17 0.14
C GLN A 280 10.95 -21.48 -1.22
N CYS A 281 11.52 -20.27 -1.28
CA CYS A 281 11.82 -19.60 -2.56
C CYS A 281 12.73 -20.45 -3.46
N LEU A 282 13.71 -21.13 -2.88
CA LEU A 282 14.57 -22.07 -3.61
C LEU A 282 13.79 -23.30 -4.09
N GLU A 283 12.92 -23.87 -3.24
CA GLU A 283 12.14 -25.07 -3.57
C GLU A 283 11.12 -24.82 -4.69
N VAL A 284 10.37 -23.72 -4.64
CA VAL A 284 9.38 -23.38 -5.69
C VAL A 284 9.99 -22.69 -6.91
N GLY A 285 11.30 -22.45 -6.91
CA GLY A 285 11.99 -21.74 -8.00
C GLY A 285 11.53 -20.29 -8.16
N PHE A 286 11.02 -19.69 -7.08
CA PHE A 286 10.62 -18.29 -7.06
C PHE A 286 11.85 -17.42 -6.83
N SER A 287 12.23 -16.61 -7.81
CA SER A 287 13.33 -15.67 -7.66
C SER A 287 12.88 -14.45 -6.85
N VAL A 288 13.26 -14.39 -5.59
CA VAL A 288 13.14 -13.16 -4.78
C VAL A 288 13.96 -12.06 -5.43
N ASP A 289 13.43 -10.83 -5.43
CA ASP A 289 14.23 -9.67 -5.81
C ASP A 289 15.40 -9.54 -4.81
N LYS A 290 16.61 -9.80 -5.31
CA LYS A 290 17.83 -9.74 -4.49
C LYS A 290 18.06 -8.36 -3.89
N SER A 291 17.57 -7.31 -4.54
CA SER A 291 17.62 -5.94 -4.02
C SER A 291 16.80 -5.84 -2.73
N GLU A 292 15.54 -6.30 -2.79
CA GLU A 292 14.63 -6.28 -1.64
C GLU A 292 15.13 -7.17 -0.49
N LEU A 293 15.69 -8.34 -0.81
CA LEU A 293 16.29 -9.22 0.20
C LEU A 293 17.47 -8.55 0.90
N PHE A 294 18.35 -7.87 0.16
CA PHE A 294 19.47 -7.15 0.75
C PHE A 294 19.01 -5.97 1.62
N ASP A 295 17.99 -5.23 1.18
CA ASP A 295 17.40 -4.14 1.96
C ASP A 295 16.75 -4.66 3.25
N LEU A 296 16.09 -5.81 3.19
CA LEU A 296 15.59 -6.52 4.37
C LEU A 296 16.74 -6.89 5.33
N MET A 297 17.79 -7.54 4.83
CA MET A 297 18.95 -7.94 5.64
C MET A 297 19.62 -6.73 6.31
N LEU A 298 19.81 -5.64 5.57
CA LEU A 298 20.33 -4.38 6.13
C LEU A 298 19.43 -3.85 7.25
N ASN A 299 18.10 -3.91 7.07
CA ASN A 299 17.19 -3.45 8.10
C ASN A 299 17.22 -4.35 9.36
N ARG A 300 17.38 -5.66 9.18
CA ARG A 300 17.60 -6.60 10.30
C ARG A 300 18.89 -6.28 11.06
N ILE A 301 19.98 -6.09 10.32
CA ILE A 301 21.29 -5.72 10.88
C ILE A 301 21.19 -4.43 11.70
N LYS A 302 20.60 -3.37 11.14
CA LYS A 302 20.38 -2.08 11.83
C LYS A 302 19.58 -2.23 13.12
N GLY A 303 18.45 -2.93 13.06
CA GLY A 303 17.62 -3.16 14.23
C GLY A 303 18.37 -3.90 15.34
N VAL A 304 19.13 -4.95 15.01
CA VAL A 304 19.96 -5.69 15.97
C VAL A 304 21.10 -4.82 16.51
N LEU A 305 21.80 -4.05 15.68
CA LEU A 305 22.82 -3.10 16.12
C LEU A 305 22.26 -2.06 17.10
N SER A 306 21.01 -1.63 16.91
CA SER A 306 20.34 -0.73 17.84
C SER A 306 20.14 -1.38 19.22
N LEU A 307 19.89 -2.69 19.28
CA LEU A 307 19.80 -3.44 20.54
C LEU A 307 21.17 -3.64 21.19
N LEU A 308 22.20 -3.97 20.41
CA LEU A 308 23.56 -4.09 20.92
C LEU A 308 24.07 -2.77 21.51
N ALA A 309 23.72 -1.64 20.90
CA ALA A 309 24.01 -0.31 21.45
C ALA A 309 23.29 -0.03 22.78
N MET A 310 22.22 -0.76 23.09
CA MET A 310 21.51 -0.75 24.37
C MET A 310 22.01 -1.83 25.34
N GLU A 311 23.18 -2.41 25.09
CA GLU A 311 23.87 -3.41 25.92
C GLU A 311 23.17 -4.78 25.98
N TYR A 312 22.36 -5.11 24.98
CA TYR A 312 21.87 -6.49 24.81
C TYR A 312 23.00 -7.41 24.33
N GLU A 313 22.95 -8.69 24.71
CA GLU A 313 23.88 -9.71 24.23
C GLU A 313 23.65 -10.04 22.74
N ASP A 314 24.71 -10.38 22.02
CA ASP A 314 24.67 -10.75 20.60
C ASP A 314 24.25 -12.22 20.43
N GLU A 315 23.01 -12.54 20.81
CA GLU A 315 22.45 -13.89 20.63
C GLU A 315 22.11 -14.22 19.16
N TRP A 316 22.10 -13.21 18.28
CA TRP A 316 21.62 -13.36 16.91
C TRP A 316 22.71 -13.57 15.86
N GLY A 317 23.97 -13.46 16.26
CA GLY A 317 25.12 -13.61 15.36
C GLY A 317 25.16 -12.47 14.34
N ILE A 318 25.29 -11.22 14.79
CA ILE A 318 25.29 -10.07 13.88
C ILE A 318 26.41 -10.13 12.84
N GLU A 319 27.55 -10.74 13.18
CA GLU A 319 28.67 -10.96 12.26
C GLU A 319 28.29 -11.91 11.12
N ASP A 320 27.57 -13.00 11.43
CA ASP A 320 27.08 -13.95 10.41
C ASP A 320 26.11 -13.25 9.45
N GLN A 321 25.21 -12.40 9.96
CA GLN A 321 24.25 -11.66 9.13
C GLN A 321 24.95 -10.66 8.19
N ILE A 322 25.99 -9.97 8.68
CA ILE A 322 26.81 -9.07 7.87
C ILE A 322 27.57 -9.86 6.79
N ASP A 323 28.12 -11.02 7.13
CA ASP A 323 28.85 -11.87 6.19
C ASP A 323 27.93 -12.44 5.10
N ASP A 324 26.69 -12.79 5.45
CA ASP A 324 25.67 -13.21 4.50
C ASP A 324 25.27 -12.04 3.57
N ALA A 325 25.07 -10.83 4.11
CA ALA A 325 24.78 -9.64 3.29
C ALA A 325 25.94 -9.30 2.35
N LEU A 326 27.18 -9.43 2.82
CA LEU A 326 28.39 -9.26 2.02
C LEU A 326 28.50 -10.32 0.92
N ARG A 327 28.10 -11.55 1.20
CA ARG A 327 28.08 -12.65 0.23
C ARG A 327 27.09 -12.37 -0.89
N GLU A 328 25.87 -11.94 -0.57
CA GLU A 328 24.87 -11.56 -1.57
C GLU A 328 25.33 -10.38 -2.42
N LEU A 329 25.92 -9.36 -1.80
CA LEU A 329 26.52 -8.24 -2.52
C LEU A 329 27.62 -8.71 -3.49
N LYS A 330 28.53 -9.59 -3.03
CA LYS A 330 29.60 -10.16 -3.89
C LYS A 330 29.06 -11.01 -5.03
N ILE A 331 27.95 -11.71 -4.83
CA ILE A 331 27.27 -12.45 -5.90
C ILE A 331 26.69 -11.47 -6.92
N ALA A 332 26.02 -10.41 -6.46
CA ALA A 332 25.43 -9.37 -7.32
C ALA A 332 26.51 -8.62 -8.13
N LEU A 333 27.67 -8.33 -7.53
CA LEU A 333 28.81 -7.66 -8.19
C LEU A 333 29.33 -8.40 -9.44
N LYS A 334 29.07 -9.70 -9.58
CA LYS A 334 29.42 -10.44 -10.81
C LYS A 334 28.62 -9.99 -12.03
N ASN A 335 27.51 -9.28 -11.82
CA ASN A 335 26.67 -8.72 -12.87
C ASN A 335 26.27 -7.28 -12.53
N GLU A 336 27.05 -6.30 -13.01
CA GLU A 336 26.81 -4.88 -12.76
C GLU A 336 25.47 -4.36 -13.33
N SER A 337 24.89 -5.04 -14.32
CA SER A 337 23.56 -4.70 -14.87
C SER A 337 22.39 -5.32 -14.10
N SER A 338 22.65 -5.95 -12.96
CA SER A 338 21.63 -6.51 -12.08
C SER A 338 20.67 -5.43 -11.58
N ALA A 339 19.37 -5.77 -11.47
CA ALA A 339 18.35 -4.92 -10.84
C ALA A 339 18.72 -4.52 -9.39
N PHE A 340 19.58 -5.30 -8.74
CA PHE A 340 20.21 -5.00 -7.44
C PHE A 340 20.86 -3.60 -7.37
N PHE A 341 21.36 -3.10 -8.51
CA PHE A 341 22.02 -1.80 -8.62
C PHE A 341 21.17 -0.73 -9.31
N SER A 342 19.86 -0.95 -9.43
CA SER A 342 18.95 -0.01 -10.09
C SER A 342 18.81 1.32 -9.34
N GLU A 343 18.73 1.26 -8.00
CA GLU A 343 18.61 2.44 -7.14
C GLU A 343 19.97 2.96 -6.66
N PHE A 344 20.92 2.05 -6.41
CA PHE A 344 22.22 2.36 -5.85
C PHE A 344 23.32 1.73 -6.70
N SER A 345 24.40 2.47 -6.93
CA SER A 345 25.59 1.91 -7.56
C SER A 345 26.20 0.79 -6.69
N PRO A 346 27.04 -0.08 -7.27
CA PRO A 346 27.84 -1.05 -6.51
C PRO A 346 28.55 -0.45 -5.29
N ALA A 347 29.17 0.73 -5.47
CA ALA A 347 29.80 1.46 -4.39
C ALA A 347 28.78 1.93 -3.33
N GLY A 348 27.62 2.43 -3.76
CA GLY A 348 26.54 2.83 -2.85
C GLY A 348 26.01 1.68 -1.99
N ARG A 349 25.80 0.49 -2.58
CA ARG A 349 25.40 -0.72 -1.83
C ARG A 349 26.47 -1.18 -0.85
N MET A 350 27.75 -1.11 -1.23
CA MET A 350 28.86 -1.40 -0.32
C MET A 350 28.94 -0.38 0.83
N GLN A 351 28.75 0.92 0.56
CA GLN A 351 28.71 1.96 1.58
C GLN A 351 27.60 1.75 2.62
N GLN A 352 26.43 1.24 2.20
CA GLN A 352 25.36 0.90 3.13
C GLN A 352 25.82 -0.17 4.12
N LEU A 353 26.44 -1.25 3.64
CA LEU A 353 26.95 -2.33 4.48
C LEU A 353 28.13 -1.87 5.37
N ASP A 354 29.05 -1.09 4.82
CA ASP A 354 30.20 -0.55 5.55
C ASP A 354 29.79 0.40 6.67
N ALA A 355 28.70 1.16 6.49
CA ALA A 355 28.14 1.99 7.56
C ALA A 355 27.69 1.12 8.75
N GLU A 356 27.06 -0.03 8.49
CA GLU A 356 26.63 -0.95 9.54
C GLU A 356 27.82 -1.68 10.19
N MET A 357 28.81 -2.12 9.40
CA MET A 357 30.06 -2.69 9.93
C MET A 357 30.82 -1.69 10.82
N THR A 358 30.87 -0.43 10.40
CA THR A 358 31.48 0.65 11.18
C THR A 358 30.76 0.84 12.51
N THR A 359 29.43 0.79 12.50
CA THR A 359 28.60 0.88 13.71
C THR A 359 28.86 -0.31 14.64
N LEU A 360 28.92 -1.54 14.12
CA LEU A 360 29.27 -2.73 14.89
C LEU A 360 30.63 -2.60 15.58
N PHE A 361 31.67 -2.20 14.86
CA PHE A 361 33.00 -2.06 15.46
C PHE A 361 33.08 -0.94 16.49
N ARG A 362 32.26 0.11 16.35
CA ARG A 362 32.12 1.14 17.39
C ARG A 362 31.47 0.56 18.65
N ILE A 363 30.40 -0.21 18.53
CA ILE A 363 29.72 -0.86 19.67
C ILE A 363 30.66 -1.85 20.37
N LYS A 364 31.44 -2.63 19.61
CA LYS A 364 32.45 -3.56 20.15
C LYS A 364 33.71 -2.88 20.70
N ASN A 365 33.77 -1.54 20.74
CA ASN A 365 34.93 -0.76 21.17
C ASN A 365 36.22 -1.12 20.41
N ILE A 366 36.13 -1.33 19.09
CA ILE A 366 37.27 -1.57 18.19
C ILE A 366 37.43 -0.37 17.23
N PRO A 367 37.83 0.80 17.75
CA PRO A 367 37.80 2.05 16.99
C PRO A 367 38.75 2.05 15.79
N GLU A 368 39.84 1.28 15.82
CA GLU A 368 40.78 1.18 14.69
C GLU A 368 40.14 0.56 13.45
N LYS A 369 39.37 -0.53 13.61
CA LYS A 369 38.66 -1.17 12.48
C LYS A 369 37.57 -0.24 11.93
N ALA A 370 36.80 0.40 12.82
CA ALA A 370 35.79 1.37 12.42
C ALA A 370 36.39 2.55 11.64
N ALA A 371 37.52 3.10 12.10
CA ALA A 371 38.23 4.19 11.43
C ALA A 371 38.80 3.76 10.07
N LYS A 372 39.34 2.55 9.94
CA LYS A 372 39.83 2.03 8.64
C LYS A 372 38.73 1.98 7.59
N ILE A 373 37.54 1.48 7.95
CA ILE A 373 36.37 1.49 7.05
C ILE A 373 35.91 2.93 6.76
N GLY A 374 35.90 3.79 7.79
CA GLY A 374 35.63 5.23 7.65
C GLY A 374 36.54 5.93 6.64
N ILE A 375 37.85 5.68 6.69
CA ILE A 375 38.84 6.22 5.74
C ILE A 375 38.56 5.69 4.34
N ARG A 376 38.35 4.37 4.18
CA ARG A 376 38.04 3.76 2.89
C ARG A 376 36.82 4.43 2.26
N MET A 377 35.72 4.58 2.99
CA MET A 377 34.52 5.28 2.52
C MET A 377 34.80 6.73 2.12
N LEU A 378 35.63 7.47 2.87
CA LEU A 378 35.89 8.90 2.64
C LEU A 378 36.93 9.19 1.54
N VAL A 379 37.84 8.27 1.28
CA VAL A 379 39.01 8.49 0.40
C VAL A 379 38.90 7.71 -0.91
N GLU A 380 38.39 6.48 -0.88
CA GLU A 380 38.40 5.59 -2.06
C GLU A 380 37.13 5.74 -2.90
N ASP A 381 36.01 6.13 -2.29
CA ASP A 381 34.74 6.27 -3.01
C ASP A 381 34.58 7.64 -3.67
N GLU A 382 34.26 7.66 -4.97
CA GLU A 382 34.04 8.90 -5.74
C GLU A 382 32.82 9.69 -5.25
N TYR A 383 31.75 8.99 -4.86
CA TYR A 383 30.52 9.57 -4.34
C TYR A 383 30.12 8.84 -3.06
N ILE A 384 29.80 9.60 -2.01
CA ILE A 384 29.50 9.04 -0.69
C ILE A 384 28.06 9.36 -0.31
N LEU A 385 27.30 8.33 0.05
CA LEU A 385 25.98 8.49 0.65
C LEU A 385 26.09 9.35 1.92
N GLN A 386 25.20 10.33 2.07
CA GLN A 386 25.28 11.30 3.18
C GLN A 386 25.24 10.63 4.56
N ASP A 387 24.40 9.61 4.72
CA ASP A 387 24.28 8.86 5.97
C ASP A 387 25.57 8.07 6.26
N ALA A 388 26.15 7.42 5.25
CA ALA A 388 27.44 6.71 5.37
C ALA A 388 28.60 7.67 5.68
N LYS A 389 28.61 8.87 5.08
CA LYS A 389 29.60 9.93 5.34
C LYS A 389 29.60 10.33 6.82
N LEU A 390 28.43 10.53 7.41
CA LEU A 390 28.32 10.89 8.83
C LEU A 390 28.78 9.73 9.74
N VAL A 391 28.45 8.48 9.40
CA VAL A 391 28.93 7.31 10.14
C VAL A 391 30.46 7.20 10.07
N ALA A 392 31.06 7.36 8.90
CA ALA A 392 32.50 7.35 8.70
C ALA A 392 33.20 8.41 9.56
N VAL A 393 32.71 9.66 9.54
CA VAL A 393 33.30 10.74 10.34
C VAL A 393 33.12 10.50 11.84
N LYS A 394 31.98 9.98 12.29
CA LYS A 394 31.79 9.58 13.70
C LYS A 394 32.79 8.51 14.13
N ALA A 395 33.15 7.58 13.25
CA ALA A 395 34.18 6.58 13.53
C ALA A 395 35.58 7.18 13.66
N LEU A 396 35.95 8.13 12.78
CA LEU A 396 37.23 8.83 12.87
C LEU A 396 37.36 9.68 14.14
N VAL A 397 36.31 10.43 14.49
CA VAL A 397 36.27 11.16 15.76
C VAL A 397 36.45 10.21 16.94
N GLY A 398 35.69 9.10 16.96
CA GLY A 398 35.82 8.09 18.02
C GLY A 398 37.22 7.49 18.14
N TYR A 399 37.90 7.27 17.01
CA TYR A 399 39.28 6.78 17.00
C TYR A 399 40.29 7.80 17.52
N ILE A 400 40.17 9.06 17.10
CA ILE A 400 41.01 10.16 17.62
C ILE A 400 40.80 10.33 19.13
N ASP A 401 39.55 10.23 19.58
CA ASP A 401 39.21 10.37 21.00
C ASP A 401 39.75 9.21 21.86
N SER A 402 39.76 7.99 21.32
CA SER A 402 40.27 6.78 21.99
C SER A 402 41.79 6.61 21.95
N SER A 403 42.47 7.33 21.06
CA SER A 403 43.93 7.23 20.91
C SER A 403 44.63 8.05 21.99
N GLU A 404 45.83 7.61 22.40
CA GLU A 404 46.66 8.35 23.36
C GLU A 404 46.84 9.81 22.92
N GLU A 405 46.73 10.75 23.88
CA GLU A 405 46.71 12.20 23.62
C GLU A 405 47.90 12.69 22.78
N GLU A 406 49.03 11.99 22.84
CA GLU A 406 50.25 12.34 22.10
C GLU A 406 50.19 12.02 20.60
N ARG A 407 49.26 11.17 20.13
CA ARG A 407 49.21 10.77 18.70
C ARG A 407 48.64 11.82 17.77
N PHE A 408 47.72 12.66 18.25
CA PHE A 408 47.00 13.63 17.43
C PHE A 408 47.10 15.01 18.04
N SER A 409 47.43 16.02 17.23
CA SER A 409 47.43 17.41 17.69
C SER A 409 46.02 17.85 18.09
N SER A 410 45.92 18.77 19.05
CA SER A 410 44.65 19.41 19.43
C SER A 410 43.94 20.03 18.22
N GLU A 411 44.70 20.61 17.30
CA GLU A 411 44.22 21.16 16.03
C GLU A 411 43.53 20.10 15.15
N THR A 412 44.10 18.89 15.04
CA THR A 412 43.51 17.79 14.26
C THR A 412 42.18 17.36 14.88
N ARG A 413 42.13 17.26 16.21
CA ARG A 413 40.92 16.89 16.95
C ARG A 413 39.81 17.93 16.77
N GLU A 414 40.14 19.22 16.92
CA GLU A 414 39.19 20.32 16.70
C GLU A 414 38.70 20.37 15.25
N ALA A 415 39.60 20.19 14.28
CA ALA A 415 39.23 20.15 12.87
C ALA A 415 38.25 19.01 12.55
N MET A 416 38.47 17.81 13.10
CA MET A 416 37.58 16.67 12.87
C MET A 416 36.22 16.87 13.55
N ILE A 417 36.17 17.43 14.76
CA ILE A 417 34.91 17.78 15.44
C ILE A 417 34.14 18.84 14.63
N SER A 418 34.84 19.85 14.12
CA SER A 418 34.25 20.88 13.26
C SER A 418 33.69 20.27 11.96
N PHE A 419 34.45 19.36 11.34
CA PHE A 419 34.01 18.65 10.14
C PHE A 419 32.76 17.81 10.39
N LYS A 420 32.71 17.06 11.50
CA LYS A 420 31.51 16.33 11.93
C LYS A 420 30.29 17.26 12.05
N LYS A 421 30.42 18.38 12.77
CA LYS A 421 29.34 19.36 12.94
C LYS A 421 28.86 19.94 11.61
N SER A 422 29.78 20.18 10.68
CA SER A 422 29.44 20.70 9.34
C SER A 422 28.59 19.70 8.54
N ILE A 423 28.89 18.40 8.63
CA ILE A 423 28.12 17.34 7.97
C ILE A 423 26.74 17.19 8.63
N GLU A 424 26.67 17.20 9.96
CA GLU A 424 25.39 17.15 10.69
C GLU A 424 24.48 18.33 10.30
N LEU A 425 25.06 19.53 10.16
CA LEU A 425 24.33 20.72 9.72
C LEU A 425 23.88 20.61 8.26
N TYR A 426 24.74 20.15 7.35
CA TYR A 426 24.40 19.93 5.94
C TYR A 426 23.28 18.90 5.74
N ILE A 427 23.35 17.77 6.46
CA ILE A 427 22.29 16.75 6.43
C ILE A 427 20.98 17.35 6.96
N GLY A 428 21.04 18.11 8.06
CA GLY A 428 19.88 18.83 8.58
C GLY A 428 19.28 19.84 7.59
N GLU A 429 20.09 20.52 6.77
CA GLU A 429 19.63 21.44 5.71
C GLU A 429 18.96 20.70 4.55
N ALA A 430 19.61 19.66 4.04
CA ALA A 430 19.09 18.88 2.92
C ALA A 430 17.72 18.24 3.23
N VAL A 431 17.47 17.88 4.49
CA VAL A 431 16.17 17.36 4.95
C VAL A 431 15.11 18.46 4.95
N MET A 432 15.47 19.66 5.39
CA MET A 432 14.56 20.81 5.43
C MET A 432 14.17 21.30 4.03
N ASP A 433 15.10 21.29 3.08
CA ASP A 433 14.81 21.71 1.70
C ASP A 433 13.81 20.75 1.01
N ARG A 434 13.92 19.45 1.29
CA ARG A 434 12.90 18.47 0.86
C ARG A 434 11.54 18.75 1.49
N HIS A 435 11.53 19.16 2.76
CA HIS A 435 10.31 19.51 3.48
C HIS A 435 9.65 20.80 2.95
N SER A 436 10.44 21.82 2.64
CA SER A 436 9.93 23.06 2.04
C SER A 436 9.33 22.83 0.65
N SER A 437 9.92 21.92 -0.13
CA SER A 437 9.43 21.52 -1.45
C SER A 437 8.11 20.74 -1.34
N THR A 438 8.00 19.78 -0.41
CA THR A 438 6.73 19.08 -0.14
C THR A 438 5.65 19.99 0.43
N ARG A 439 6.04 20.98 1.26
CA ARG A 439 5.11 21.97 1.79
C ARG A 439 4.58 22.90 0.70
N LYS A 440 5.42 23.37 -0.22
CA LYS A 440 4.97 24.16 -1.40
C LYS A 440 3.96 23.37 -2.23
N ILE A 441 4.18 22.06 -2.43
CA ILE A 441 3.22 21.18 -3.11
C ILE A 441 1.90 21.07 -2.32
N LYS A 442 1.95 20.98 -0.98
CA LYS A 442 0.75 20.99 -0.13
C LYS A 442 0.02 22.35 -0.15
N GLU A 443 0.73 23.47 -0.14
CA GLU A 443 0.14 24.81 -0.20
C GLU A 443 -0.51 25.07 -1.57
N MET A 444 0.15 24.68 -2.67
CA MET A 444 -0.44 24.71 -4.01
C MET A 444 -1.70 23.84 -4.14
N ARG A 445 -1.81 22.73 -3.39
CA ARG A 445 -3.01 21.87 -3.33
C ARG A 445 -4.08 22.34 -2.33
N LYS A 446 -3.71 23.03 -1.25
CA LYS A 446 -4.67 23.63 -0.32
C LYS A 446 -5.44 24.77 -0.99
N ASP A 447 -4.76 25.52 -1.85
CA ASP A 447 -5.38 26.55 -2.69
C ASP A 447 -6.39 25.98 -3.69
N SER A 448 -6.31 24.68 -4.04
CA SER A 448 -7.29 24.01 -4.89
C SER A 448 -8.43 23.29 -4.14
N LEU A 449 -8.31 23.04 -2.83
CA LEU A 449 -9.27 22.19 -2.09
C LEU A 449 -10.02 22.83 -0.90
N SER A 450 -9.62 24.00 -0.36
CA SER A 450 -10.51 24.93 0.37
C SER A 450 -9.74 25.93 1.24
N LYS A 451 -10.27 27.16 1.25
CA LYS A 451 -10.10 28.17 2.31
C LYS A 451 -10.45 27.57 3.68
N SER A 452 -9.48 27.12 4.45
CA SER A 452 -9.61 26.95 5.90
C SER A 452 -8.26 26.69 6.59
N SER A 453 -8.03 27.50 7.62
CA SER A 453 -7.04 27.40 8.70
C SER A 453 -5.55 27.56 8.35
N ASN A 454 -5.10 28.80 8.55
CA ASN A 454 -3.75 29.16 8.97
C ASN A 454 -3.78 29.46 10.48
N LEU A 455 -2.87 28.88 11.26
CA LEU A 455 -1.86 29.61 12.04
C LEU A 455 -1.07 28.68 12.98
N MET A 456 0.13 29.15 13.31
CA MET A 456 1.14 28.66 14.28
C MET A 456 2.21 27.70 13.75
N LYS A 457 3.41 27.89 14.34
CA LYS A 457 4.69 27.17 14.19
C LYS A 457 5.73 27.86 13.28
N ALA A 458 6.32 28.95 13.79
CA ALA A 458 7.62 29.46 13.32
C ALA A 458 8.71 29.47 14.43
N SER A 459 8.37 29.45 15.72
CA SER A 459 9.36 29.59 16.81
C SER A 459 9.86 28.29 17.45
N MET A 460 9.30 27.12 17.13
CA MET A 460 9.78 25.81 17.64
C MET A 460 10.82 25.11 16.72
N PHE A 461 11.22 25.73 15.62
CA PHE A 461 11.91 25.03 14.52
C PHE A 461 13.41 24.78 14.73
N ASN A 462 14.13 25.62 15.48
CA ASN A 462 15.60 25.51 15.56
C ASN A 462 16.09 24.43 16.53
N SER A 463 15.39 24.17 17.66
CA SER A 463 15.75 23.07 18.57
C SER A 463 15.41 21.70 17.98
N ARG A 464 14.37 21.61 17.13
CA ARG A 464 13.96 20.37 16.47
C ARG A 464 14.92 19.91 15.36
N ARG A 465 15.89 20.75 14.95
CA ARG A 465 16.74 20.55 13.77
C ARG A 465 17.85 19.50 13.97
N SER A 466 18.58 19.54 15.08
CA SER A 466 19.59 18.51 15.39
C SER A 466 18.94 17.17 15.74
N ILE A 467 17.73 17.22 16.30
CA ILE A 467 16.97 16.07 16.77
C ILE A 467 16.27 15.36 15.60
N ALA A 468 15.83 16.08 14.57
CA ALA A 468 15.31 15.46 13.36
C ALA A 468 16.38 14.57 12.69
N VAL A 469 17.65 14.98 12.70
CA VAL A 469 18.76 14.20 12.13
C VAL A 469 19.05 12.96 12.96
N SER A 470 19.09 13.06 14.29
CA SER A 470 19.36 11.90 15.16
C SER A 470 18.20 10.90 15.15
N VAL A 471 16.96 11.39 15.20
CA VAL A 471 15.79 10.53 15.13
C VAL A 471 15.68 9.91 13.74
N GLN A 472 15.99 10.66 12.67
CA GLN A 472 16.11 10.10 11.32
C GLN A 472 17.19 9.02 11.22
N GLN A 473 18.33 9.16 11.92
CA GLN A 473 19.35 8.14 11.98
C GLN A 473 18.88 6.87 12.70
N THR A 474 18.12 7.03 13.80
CA THR A 474 17.52 5.88 14.49
C THR A 474 16.27 5.34 13.80
N SER A 475 15.61 6.11 12.92
CA SER A 475 14.34 5.72 12.28
C SER A 475 14.52 5.26 10.84
N ARG A 476 15.67 5.54 10.19
CA ARG A 476 16.03 5.04 8.86
C ARG A 476 16.69 3.67 8.94
N GLY A 477 15.84 2.66 8.97
CA GLY A 477 16.22 1.29 8.63
C GLY A 477 16.29 0.33 9.82
N ASP A 478 16.05 0.75 11.05
CA ASP A 478 15.90 -0.19 12.17
C ASP A 478 14.64 -1.07 12.07
N PHE A 479 13.73 -0.71 11.16
CA PHE A 479 12.44 -1.36 10.94
C PHE A 479 11.94 -1.07 9.53
N THR A 480 11.03 -1.91 9.05
CA THR A 480 10.47 -1.79 7.70
C THR A 480 9.09 -1.14 7.77
N MET A 481 8.91 -0.01 7.08
CA MET A 481 7.58 0.53 6.76
C MET A 481 7.00 -0.27 5.60
N GLU A 482 5.81 -0.85 5.79
CA GLU A 482 5.13 -1.59 4.73
C GLU A 482 4.53 -0.60 3.72
N ALA A 483 4.77 -0.87 2.42
CA ALA A 483 3.99 -0.30 1.34
C ALA A 483 2.63 -1.04 1.26
N PHE A 484 1.58 -0.34 0.82
CA PHE A 484 0.22 -0.89 0.74
C PHE A 484 -0.03 -1.67 -0.53
#